data_AF-A0AAD1D8J8-F1
#
_entry.id   AF-A0AAD1D8J8-F1
#
_cell.length_a   1.000
_cell.length_b   1.000
_cell.length_c   1.000
_cell.angle_alpha   90.00
_cell.angle_beta   90.00
_cell.angle_gamma   90.00
#
_symmetry.space_group_name_H-M   'P 1'
#
loop_
_entity.id
_entity.type
_entity.pdbx_description
1 polymer ?
#
loop_
_entity_poly.entity_id
_entity_poly.type
_entity_poly.pdbx_seq_one_letter_code
_entity_poly.pdbx_strand_id
1 'polypeptide(L)'
;MPSKSNRSTEHEISFAVLQYLATIPHGEAAIDEIKAHLPKFIKFTDADMEVSTTRRNEMMWEQQVRNIVSHRSVDGNFIGDGLLSYSPGRLAITESGRNYLARMA
;
A
#
# COMPACT_ATOMS: atom_id res chain seq x y z
N MET A 1 2.95 5.94 -15.81
CA MET A 1 3.63 7.25 -15.88
C MET A 1 3.80 7.75 -14.46
N PRO A 2 5.00 8.20 -14.04
CA PRO A 2 5.18 8.72 -12.68
C PRO A 2 4.31 9.97 -12.49
N SER A 3 3.74 10.10 -11.29
CA SER A 3 2.93 11.26 -10.93
C SER A 3 3.75 12.56 -11.07
N LYS A 4 3.09 13.70 -11.26
CA LYS A 4 3.67 15.06 -11.42
C LYS A 4 4.66 15.47 -10.30
N SER A 5 4.76 14.68 -9.23
CA SER A 5 5.62 14.87 -8.07
C SER A 5 6.83 13.92 -7.98
N ASN A 6 7.10 13.08 -9.00
CA ASN A 6 8.11 12.00 -8.93
C ASN A 6 7.91 11.02 -7.76
N ARG A 7 6.73 11.03 -7.14
CA ARG A 7 6.34 10.15 -6.04
C ARG A 7 5.71 8.88 -6.58
N SER A 8 5.89 7.79 -5.84
CA SER A 8 5.13 6.56 -6.00
C SER A 8 3.64 6.89 -5.91
N THR A 9 2.83 6.27 -6.76
CA THR A 9 1.38 6.39 -6.76
C THR A 9 0.75 5.52 -5.69
N GLU A 10 -0.48 5.83 -5.28
CA GLU A 10 -1.23 4.96 -4.35
C GLU A 10 -1.38 3.54 -4.90
N HIS A 11 -1.48 3.39 -6.22
CA HIS A 11 -1.52 2.08 -6.87
C HIS A 11 -0.21 1.30 -6.68
N GLU A 12 0.95 1.92 -6.90
CA GLU A 12 2.26 1.29 -6.68
C GLU A 12 2.47 0.90 -5.22
N ILE A 13 2.07 1.78 -4.30
CA ILE A 13 2.11 1.50 -2.85
C ILE A 13 1.17 0.34 -2.50
N SER A 14 -0.06 0.34 -3.03
CA SER A 14 -1.03 -0.74 -2.80
C SER A 14 -0.55 -2.08 -3.34
N PHE A 15 0.09 -2.07 -4.51
CA PHE A 15 0.70 -3.26 -5.10
C PHE A 15 1.84 -3.81 -4.23
N ALA A 16 2.72 -2.95 -3.73
CA ALA A 16 3.78 -3.36 -2.82
C ALA A 16 3.25 -3.92 -1.49
N VAL A 17 2.19 -3.33 -0.93
CA VAL A 17 1.49 -3.86 0.26
C VAL A 17 0.94 -5.25 -0.03
N LEU A 18 0.33 -5.41 -1.19
CA LEU A 18 -0.30 -6.66 -1.61
C LEU A 18 0.76 -7.77 -1.83
N GLN A 19 1.92 -7.44 -2.41
CA GLN A 19 3.07 -8.34 -2.50
C GLN A 19 3.58 -8.75 -1.11
N TYR A 20 3.75 -7.79 -0.19
CA TYR A 20 4.16 -8.10 1.19
C TYR A 20 3.21 -9.07 1.87
N LEU A 21 1.90 -8.78 1.85
CA LEU A 21 0.88 -9.61 2.48
C LEU A 21 0.86 -11.03 1.88
N ALA A 22 1.17 -11.20 0.59
CA ALA A 22 1.28 -12.53 -0.01
C ALA A 22 2.47 -13.37 0.52
N THR A 23 3.48 -12.74 1.15
CA THR A 23 4.65 -13.44 1.69
C THR A 23 4.52 -13.91 3.14
N ILE A 24 3.54 -13.38 3.88
CA ILE A 24 3.40 -13.65 5.32
C ILE A 24 2.32 -14.70 5.61
N PRO A 25 2.43 -15.45 6.71
CA PRO A 25 1.37 -16.35 7.15
C PRO A 25 0.04 -15.60 7.32
N HIS A 26 -1.06 -16.24 6.94
CA HIS A 26 -2.44 -15.70 6.98
C HIS A 26 -2.72 -14.48 6.07
N GLY A 27 -1.71 -13.86 5.48
CA GLY A 27 -1.87 -12.75 4.55
C GLY A 27 -2.49 -11.50 5.16
N GLU A 28 -2.29 -11.27 6.45
CA GLU A 28 -2.85 -10.14 7.19
C GLU A 28 -1.80 -9.54 8.13
N ALA A 29 -1.68 -8.22 8.16
CA ALA A 29 -0.76 -7.51 9.04
C ALA A 29 -1.32 -6.16 9.52
N ALA A 30 -0.78 -5.68 10.63
CA ALA A 30 -1.06 -4.32 11.11
C ALA A 30 -0.42 -3.26 10.19
N ILE A 31 -1.03 -2.08 10.09
CA ILE A 31 -0.50 -0.99 9.25
C ILE A 31 0.96 -0.64 9.60
N ASP A 32 1.31 -0.63 10.89
CA ASP A 32 2.67 -0.30 11.32
C ASP A 32 3.67 -1.40 10.94
N GLU A 33 3.23 -2.66 10.95
CA GLU A 33 4.05 -3.79 10.50
C GLU A 33 4.26 -3.77 8.97
N ILE A 34 3.20 -3.43 8.22
CA ILE A 34 3.28 -3.21 6.77
C ILE A 34 4.31 -2.13 6.48
N LYS A 35 4.24 -0.99 7.15
CA LYS A 35 5.21 0.10 6.98
C LYS A 35 6.65 -0.37 7.22
N ALA A 36 6.89 -1.13 8.29
CA ALA A 36 8.24 -1.63 8.60
C ALA A 36 8.82 -2.55 7.50
N HIS A 37 7.98 -3.23 6.72
CA HIS A 37 8.41 -4.20 5.71
C HIS A 37 8.31 -3.70 4.27
N LEU A 38 7.48 -2.69 4.01
CA LEU A 38 7.23 -2.16 2.68
C LEU A 38 8.48 -1.73 1.90
N PRO A 39 9.53 -1.14 2.52
CA PRO A 39 10.77 -0.81 1.81
C PRO A 39 11.47 -2.00 1.10
N LYS A 40 11.10 -3.25 1.44
CA LYS A 40 11.61 -4.46 0.78
C LYS A 40 10.89 -4.80 -0.53
N PHE A 41 9.71 -4.23 -0.76
CA PHE A 41 8.81 -4.55 -1.88
C PHE A 41 8.70 -3.42 -2.90
N ILE A 42 9.13 -2.21 -2.55
CA ILE A 42 9.16 -1.05 -3.44
C ILE A 42 10.41 -0.21 -3.18
N LYS A 43 11.02 0.27 -4.25
CA LYS A 43 12.10 1.24 -4.17
C LYS A 43 11.50 2.64 -4.10
N PHE A 44 11.57 3.26 -2.94
CA PHE A 44 11.13 4.64 -2.76
C PHE A 44 12.02 5.64 -3.51
N THR A 45 11.37 6.66 -4.05
CA THR A 45 12.05 7.84 -4.59
C THR A 45 12.42 8.82 -3.48
N ASP A 46 13.27 9.79 -3.76
CA ASP A 46 13.59 10.84 -2.77
C ASP A 46 12.33 11.59 -2.31
N ALA A 47 11.38 11.83 -3.23
CA ALA A 47 10.10 12.48 -2.94
C ALA A 47 9.16 11.63 -2.06
N ASP A 48 9.30 10.31 -2.09
CA ASP A 48 8.57 9.41 -1.19
C ASP A 48 9.11 9.48 0.25
N MET A 49 10.41 9.76 0.37
CA MET A 49 11.16 9.89 1.63
C MET A 49 11.10 11.30 2.23
N GLU A 50 10.45 12.26 1.57
CA GLU A 50 10.18 13.57 2.14
C GLU A 50 9.18 13.49 3.29
N VAL A 51 9.25 14.45 4.22
CA VAL A 51 8.29 14.58 5.32
C VAL A 51 6.90 14.91 4.76
N SER A 52 5.88 14.27 5.29
CA SER A 52 4.50 14.56 4.92
C SER A 52 4.09 15.99 5.26
N THR A 53 3.59 16.69 4.24
CA THR A 53 3.06 18.05 4.37
C THR A 53 1.80 18.13 5.24
N THR A 54 1.08 17.00 5.37
CA THR A 54 -0.15 16.91 6.17
C THR A 54 0.06 16.20 7.51
N ARG A 55 1.11 15.38 7.63
CA ARG A 55 1.45 14.59 8.82
C ARG A 55 2.94 14.70 9.11
N ARG A 56 3.32 15.73 9.85
CA ARG A 56 4.73 16.10 10.09
C ARG A 56 5.62 15.03 10.74
N ASN A 57 5.03 13.95 11.27
CA ASN A 57 5.73 12.83 11.90
C ASN A 57 5.83 11.58 11.00
N GLU A 58 5.35 11.66 9.75
CA GLU A 58 5.37 10.56 8.79
C GLU A 58 6.09 11.01 7.51
N MET A 59 6.75 10.09 6.81
CA MET A 59 7.20 10.32 5.43
C MET A 59 6.00 10.25 4.46
N MET A 60 6.17 10.79 3.25
CA MET A 60 5.11 10.78 2.23
C MET A 60 4.62 9.36 1.95
N TRP A 61 5.51 8.38 1.81
CA TRP A 61 5.11 6.98 1.57
C TRP A 61 4.32 6.37 2.72
N GLU A 62 4.64 6.71 3.97
CA GLU A 62 3.91 6.21 5.14
C GLU A 62 2.48 6.74 5.17
N GLN A 63 2.30 8.00 4.77
CA GLN A 63 0.98 8.56 4.57
C GLN A 63 0.24 7.83 3.44
N GLN A 64 0.92 7.49 2.33
CA GLN A 64 0.29 6.78 1.22
C GLN A 64 -0.26 5.40 1.63
N VAL A 65 0.43 4.67 2.52
CA VAL A 65 -0.11 3.41 3.08
C VAL A 65 -1.45 3.63 3.79
N ARG A 66 -1.60 4.75 4.50
CA ARG A 66 -2.86 5.10 5.15
C ARG A 66 -3.91 5.61 4.16
N ASN A 67 -3.48 6.26 3.09
CA ASN A 67 -4.37 6.71 2.03
C ASN A 67 -5.11 5.53 1.39
N ILE A 68 -4.50 4.35 1.28
CA ILE A 68 -5.19 3.12 0.84
C ILE A 68 -6.49 2.93 1.62
N VAL A 69 -6.47 3.11 2.94
CA VAL A 69 -7.64 2.93 3.81
C VAL A 69 -8.62 4.09 3.70
N SER A 70 -8.14 5.33 3.74
CA SER A 70 -9.02 6.51 3.72
C SER A 70 -9.66 6.75 2.35
N HIS A 71 -9.00 6.33 1.27
CA HIS A 71 -9.48 6.44 -0.11
C HIS A 71 -10.13 5.14 -0.62
N ARG A 72 -10.52 4.23 0.27
CA ARG A 72 -11.16 2.95 -0.10
C ARG A 72 -12.44 3.07 -0.95
N SER A 73 -13.04 4.25 -1.03
CA SER A 73 -14.21 4.54 -1.88
C SER A 73 -13.85 5.18 -3.23
N VAL A 74 -12.56 5.37 -3.52
CA VAL A 74 -12.06 5.94 -4.78
C VAL A 74 -11.85 4.81 -5.78
N ASP A 75 -12.29 5.01 -7.02
CA ASP A 75 -12.13 4.02 -8.09
C ASP A 75 -10.65 3.68 -8.32
N GLY A 76 -10.36 2.38 -8.46
CA GLY A 76 -9.00 1.86 -8.63
C GLY A 76 -8.20 1.72 -7.34
N ASN A 77 -8.81 1.97 -6.18
CA ASN A 77 -8.23 1.63 -4.88
C ASN A 77 -8.36 0.11 -4.63
N PHE A 78 -7.30 -0.51 -4.13
CA PHE A 78 -7.25 -1.98 -3.98
C PHE A 78 -8.24 -2.54 -2.95
N ILE A 79 -8.70 -1.74 -1.98
CA ILE A 79 -9.78 -2.15 -1.08
C ILE A 79 -11.12 -2.07 -1.82
N GLY A 80 -11.36 -0.99 -2.57
CA GLY A 80 -12.56 -0.82 -3.40
C GLY A 80 -12.70 -1.91 -4.47
N ASP A 81 -11.58 -2.31 -5.06
CA ASP A 81 -11.49 -3.37 -6.06
C ASP A 81 -11.54 -4.80 -5.44
N GLY A 82 -11.65 -4.90 -4.11
CA GLY A 82 -11.73 -6.17 -3.39
C GLY A 82 -10.44 -6.99 -3.40
N LEU A 83 -9.29 -6.41 -3.75
CA LEU A 83 -7.97 -7.05 -3.74
C LEU A 83 -7.35 -7.07 -2.33
N LEU A 84 -7.64 -6.02 -1.56
CA LEU A 84 -7.34 -5.92 -0.13
C LEU A 84 -8.63 -5.85 0.66
N SER A 85 -8.60 -6.33 1.91
CA SER A 85 -9.65 -6.06 2.89
C SER A 85 -9.06 -5.27 4.07
N TYR A 86 -9.90 -4.43 4.67
CA TYR A 86 -9.54 -3.62 5.82
C TYR A 86 -10.38 -4.02 7.04
N SER A 87 -9.69 -4.24 8.15
CA SER A 87 -10.26 -4.26 9.50
C SER A 87 -9.55 -3.20 10.35
N PRO A 88 -10.12 -2.73 11.46
CA PRO A 88 -9.54 -1.63 12.23
C PRO A 88 -8.03 -1.80 12.50
N GLY A 89 -7.20 -0.97 11.84
CA GLY A 89 -5.74 -0.98 11.97
C GLY A 89 -4.97 -2.07 11.20
N ARG A 90 -5.65 -2.91 10.41
CA ARG A 90 -5.03 -4.05 9.70
C ARG A 90 -5.49 -4.12 8.24
N LEU A 91 -4.62 -4.66 7.39
CA LEU A 91 -4.94 -5.00 6.01
C LEU A 91 -4.70 -6.48 5.77
N ALA A 92 -5.56 -7.10 4.98
CA ALA A 92 -5.38 -8.48 4.52
C ALA A 92 -5.48 -8.57 3.00
N ILE A 93 -4.71 -9.48 2.42
CA ILE A 93 -4.84 -9.85 1.00
C ILE A 93 -6.02 -10.82 0.83
N THR A 94 -6.92 -10.50 -0.09
CA THR A 94 -8.07 -11.35 -0.40
C THR A 94 -7.69 -12.44 -1.41
N GLU A 95 -8.63 -13.35 -1.67
CA GLU A 95 -8.45 -14.31 -2.74
C GLU A 95 -8.36 -13.65 -4.13
N SER A 96 -9.15 -12.60 -4.37
CA SER A 96 -9.04 -11.78 -5.58
C SER A 96 -7.67 -11.11 -5.69
N GLY A 97 -7.12 -10.64 -4.56
CA GLY A 97 -5.77 -10.08 -4.49
C GLY A 97 -4.68 -11.09 -4.84
N ARG A 98 -4.77 -12.32 -4.30
CA ARG A 98 -3.84 -13.41 -4.66
C ARG A 98 -3.92 -13.76 -6.15
N ASN A 99 -5.14 -13.87 -6.69
CA ASN A 99 -5.36 -14.12 -8.11
C ASN A 99 -4.85 -12.98 -9.00
N TYR A 100 -4.94 -11.74 -8.54
CA TYR A 100 -4.39 -10.58 -9.23
C TYR A 100 -2.86 -10.66 -9.31
N LEU A 101 -2.16 -10.95 -8.20
CA LEU A 101 -0.70 -11.14 -8.22
C LEU A 101 -0.27 -12.24 -9.18
N ALA A 102 -0.96 -13.38 -9.14
CA ALA A 102 -0.61 -14.52 -9.99
C ALA A 102 -0.71 -14.21 -11.50
N ARG A 103 -1.50 -13.20 -11.89
CA ARG A 103 -1.63 -12.73 -13.28
C ARG A 103 -0.60 -11.66 -13.66
N MET A 104 -0.01 -11.01 -12.66
CA MET A 104 0.95 -9.91 -12.83
C MET A 104 2.41 -10.37 -12.65
N ALA A 105 2.62 -11.59 -12.14
CA ALA A 105 3.91 -12.26 -12.04
C ALA A 105 4.30 -12.93 -13.37
#